data_AF-A0A1A8BQK3-F1
#
_entry.id   AF-A0A1A8BQK3-F1
#
_cell.length_a   1.000
_cell.length_b   1.000
_cell.length_c   1.000
_cell.angle_alpha   90.00
_cell.angle_beta   90.00
_cell.angle_gamma   90.00
#
_symmetry.space_group_name_H-M   'P 1'
#
loop_
_entity.id
_entity.type
_entity.pdbx_description
1 polymer ?
#
loop_
_entity_poly.entity_id
_entity_poly.type
_entity_poly.pdbx_seq_one_letter_code
_entity_poly.pdbx_strand_id
1 'polypeptide(L)'
;VIGQVLSPVQEELFTVRCYSKIWMDPHEGLKKAFVRQADFLDHDFRPTNMKGFLMSQQKSGKIHSAVTVEQHFCSDYRGVETLQFFTQMVTGSVVQYRKKFYRRCRGIPQGSIMSSLLCCLCYGHMERVLFKTMSATKGCLMRLVDDFLLITPDQRQAHTFLKTLLAGVPQYGLVVNPQKVVVNFPIPERPWSGFDVHVLPSHCLFPWCG
;
A
#
# COMPACT_ATOMS: atom_id res chain seq x y z
N VAL A 1 13.68 -5.11 -0.59
CA VAL A 1 12.32 -4.69 -1.01
C VAL A 1 12.18 -3.18 -1.08
N ILE A 2 12.18 -2.40 0.02
CA ILE A 2 11.95 -0.93 -0.03
C ILE A 2 12.83 -0.21 -1.05
N GLY A 3 14.14 -0.49 -1.06
CA GLY A 3 15.06 0.10 -2.04
C GLY A 3 14.72 -0.24 -3.50
N GLN A 4 14.22 -1.44 -3.79
CA GLN A 4 13.77 -1.84 -5.14
C GLN A 4 12.43 -1.19 -5.51
N VAL A 5 11.51 -1.08 -4.55
CA VAL A 5 10.20 -0.46 -4.77
C VAL A 5 10.32 1.02 -5.06
N LEU A 6 11.24 1.70 -4.36
CA LEU A 6 11.44 3.14 -4.47
C LEU A 6 12.54 3.53 -5.46
N SER A 7 13.30 2.58 -6.02
CA SER A 7 14.33 2.90 -7.02
C SER A 7 13.83 3.72 -8.20
N PRO A 8 12.61 3.50 -8.74
CA PRO A 8 12.13 4.28 -9.89
C PRO A 8 11.89 5.76 -9.57
N VAL A 9 11.79 6.13 -8.29
CA VAL A 9 11.47 7.50 -7.87
C VAL A 9 12.61 8.17 -7.11
N GLN A 10 13.80 7.57 -7.04
CA GLN A 10 14.90 8.11 -6.22
C GLN A 10 15.37 9.49 -6.69
N GLU A 11 15.46 9.70 -8.00
CA GLU A 11 15.89 10.97 -8.58
C GLU A 11 14.75 11.96 -8.80
N GLU A 12 13.52 11.55 -8.50
CA GLU A 12 12.35 12.40 -8.61
C GLU A 12 12.33 13.47 -7.52
N LEU A 13 11.89 14.66 -7.91
CA LEU A 13 11.60 15.77 -7.02
C LEU A 13 10.11 15.80 -6.74
N PHE A 14 9.74 16.14 -5.51
CA PHE A 14 8.35 16.20 -5.07
C PHE A 14 8.04 17.60 -4.56
N THR A 15 6.87 18.07 -4.95
CA THR A 15 6.26 19.25 -4.36
C THR A 15 5.19 18.83 -3.38
N VAL A 16 5.13 19.49 -2.23
CA VAL A 16 4.03 19.37 -1.28
C VAL A 16 3.38 20.75 -1.14
N ARG A 17 2.08 20.81 -1.42
CA ARG A 17 1.27 22.02 -1.32
C ARG A 17 0.13 21.80 -0.35
N CYS A 18 0.04 22.65 0.67
CA CYS A 18 -1.07 22.70 1.60
C CYS A 18 -1.92 23.93 1.32
N TYR A 19 -3.22 23.74 1.14
CA TYR A 19 -4.15 24.83 0.91
C TYR A 19 -5.53 24.53 1.51
N SER A 20 -6.23 25.60 1.89
CA SER A 20 -7.66 25.51 2.18
C SER A 20 -8.45 25.65 0.88
N LYS A 21 -9.42 24.77 0.64
CA LYS A 21 -10.41 24.88 -0.43
C LYS A 21 -11.75 25.26 0.20
N ILE A 22 -12.37 26.32 -0.29
CA ILE A 22 -13.66 26.84 0.17
C ILE A 22 -14.60 26.86 -1.03
N TRP A 23 -15.78 26.26 -0.90
CA TRP A 23 -16.75 26.19 -2.00
C TRP A 23 -18.18 26.23 -1.46
N MET A 24 -19.13 26.53 -2.33
CA MET A 24 -20.55 26.40 -2.04
C MET A 24 -21.01 25.00 -2.41
N ASP A 25 -21.41 24.21 -1.42
CA ASP A 25 -22.13 22.96 -1.60
C ASP A 25 -23.62 23.24 -1.81
N PRO A 26 -24.29 22.64 -2.81
CA PRO A 26 -25.69 22.89 -3.11
C PRO A 26 -26.66 22.54 -1.96
N HIS A 27 -26.30 21.60 -1.10
CA HIS A 27 -27.16 21.09 -0.02
C HIS A 27 -26.72 21.58 1.35
N GLU A 28 -25.40 21.64 1.56
CA GLU A 28 -24.81 21.91 2.88
C GLU A 28 -24.28 23.35 3.02
N GLY A 29 -24.42 24.18 1.97
CA GLY A 29 -24.01 25.58 1.99
C GLY A 29 -22.49 25.75 1.92
N LEU A 30 -21.95 26.73 2.65
CA LEU A 30 -20.51 27.02 2.61
C LEU A 30 -19.70 25.88 3.24
N LYS A 31 -18.81 25.27 2.45
CA LYS A 31 -17.90 24.20 2.87
C LYS A 31 -16.44 24.62 2.82
N LYS A 32 -15.64 23.96 3.65
CA LYS A 32 -14.18 24.10 3.69
C LYS A 32 -13.53 22.74 3.84
N ALA A 33 -12.42 22.52 3.13
CA ALA A 33 -11.50 21.41 3.33
C ALA A 33 -10.06 21.90 3.40
N PHE A 34 -9.24 21.20 4.18
CA PHE A 34 -7.79 21.37 4.20
C PHE A 34 -7.17 20.27 3.35
N VAL A 35 -6.43 20.65 2.33
CA VAL A 35 -5.83 19.74 1.38
C VAL A 35 -4.32 19.78 1.54
N ARG A 36 -3.70 18.61 1.69
CA ARG A 36 -2.26 18.42 1.55
C ARG A 36 -2.03 17.55 0.33
N GLN A 37 -1.50 18.15 -0.72
CA GLN A 37 -1.28 17.52 -2.01
C GLN A 37 0.22 17.33 -2.23
N ALA A 38 0.61 16.14 -2.68
CA ALA A 38 1.97 15.85 -3.11
C ALA A 38 1.96 15.51 -4.59
N ASP A 39 2.92 16.03 -5.35
CA ASP A 39 3.04 15.79 -6.79
C ASP A 39 4.52 15.77 -7.24
N PHE A 40 4.83 14.95 -8.25
CA PHE A 40 6.14 14.93 -8.92
C PHE A 40 6.45 16.25 -9.61
N LEU A 41 7.62 16.84 -9.37
CA LEU A 41 8.07 18.04 -10.06
C LEU A 41 8.51 17.65 -11.48
N ASP A 42 7.71 18.02 -12.47
CA ASP A 42 8.04 17.79 -13.89
C ASP A 42 8.98 18.90 -14.39
N HIS A 43 9.92 18.56 -15.26
CA HIS A 43 10.96 19.48 -15.75
C HIS A 43 10.40 20.56 -16.70
N ASP A 44 9.31 20.27 -17.43
CA ASP A 44 8.92 21.09 -18.58
C ASP A 44 7.88 22.17 -18.29
N PHE A 45 7.01 22.01 -17.30
CA PHE A 45 6.11 23.10 -16.88
C PHE A 45 5.44 22.78 -15.54
N ARG A 46 5.83 23.48 -14.48
CA ARG A 46 5.02 23.48 -13.25
C ARG A 46 4.86 24.85 -12.62
N PRO A 47 3.64 25.11 -12.13
CA PRO A 47 3.36 26.36 -11.47
C PRO A 47 3.96 26.36 -10.07
N THR A 48 5.07 27.07 -9.92
CA THR A 48 5.70 27.37 -8.62
C THR A 48 4.78 28.22 -7.75
N ASN A 49 3.94 29.06 -8.36
CA ASN A 49 2.97 29.90 -7.67
C ASN A 49 1.54 29.35 -7.71
N MET A 50 0.71 29.82 -6.77
CA MET A 50 -0.68 29.40 -6.62
C MET A 50 -1.54 29.67 -7.87
N LYS A 51 -1.30 30.77 -8.59
CA LYS A 51 -2.09 31.11 -9.80
C LYS A 51 -1.98 30.02 -10.86
N GLY A 52 -0.76 29.63 -11.21
CA GLY A 52 -0.58 28.60 -12.22
C GLY A 52 -1.07 27.22 -11.75
N PHE A 53 -0.96 26.93 -10.45
CA PHE A 53 -1.46 25.68 -9.85
C PHE A 53 -2.97 25.60 -10.03
N LEU A 54 -3.69 26.67 -9.71
CA LEU A 54 -5.14 26.71 -9.90
C LEU A 54 -5.54 26.62 -11.36
N MET A 55 -4.78 27.24 -12.28
CA MET A 55 -5.03 27.08 -13.72
C MET A 55 -4.92 25.62 -14.16
N SER A 56 -3.94 24.85 -13.66
CA SER A 56 -3.81 23.42 -14.01
C SER A 56 -4.90 22.57 -13.34
N GLN A 57 -5.26 22.85 -12.09
CA GLN A 57 -6.36 22.15 -11.40
C GLN A 57 -7.72 22.45 -12.06
N GLN A 58 -7.95 23.67 -12.54
CA GLN A 58 -9.16 24.04 -13.26
C GLN A 58 -9.22 23.37 -14.64
N LYS A 59 -8.11 23.37 -15.39
CA LYS A 59 -8.02 22.65 -16.67
C LYS A 59 -8.29 21.16 -16.54
N SER A 60 -7.87 20.54 -15.43
CA SER A 60 -8.13 19.12 -15.14
C SER A 60 -9.50 18.86 -14.50
N GLY A 61 -10.32 19.89 -14.27
CA GLY A 61 -11.65 19.76 -13.67
C GLY A 61 -11.65 19.44 -12.17
N LYS A 62 -10.48 19.42 -11.51
CA LYS A 62 -10.36 19.09 -10.07
C LYS A 62 -10.86 20.21 -9.15
N ILE A 63 -10.83 21.45 -9.63
CA ILE A 63 -11.31 22.64 -8.92
C ILE A 63 -12.21 23.46 -9.85
N HIS A 64 -13.41 23.75 -9.36
CA HIS A 64 -14.41 24.59 -10.00
C HIS A 64 -15.18 25.33 -8.88
N SER A 65 -15.54 26.59 -9.13
CA SER A 65 -16.37 27.42 -8.22
C SER A 65 -15.92 27.35 -6.75
N ALA A 66 -14.61 27.50 -6.55
CA ALA A 66 -14.00 27.43 -5.22
C ALA A 66 -12.93 28.50 -5.07
N VAL A 67 -12.82 29.02 -3.85
CA VAL A 67 -11.70 29.88 -3.42
C VAL A 67 -10.67 29.00 -2.74
N THR A 68 -9.40 29.16 -3.11
CA THR A 68 -8.30 28.45 -2.45
C THR A 68 -7.35 29.44 -1.78
N VAL A 69 -6.92 29.11 -0.57
CA VAL A 69 -5.93 29.89 0.19
C VAL A 69 -4.72 29.03 0.43
N GLU A 70 -3.56 29.45 -0.09
CA GLU A 70 -2.28 28.78 0.12
C GLU A 70 -1.87 28.90 1.59
N GLN A 71 -1.51 27.77 2.20
CA GLN A 71 -1.02 27.72 3.57
C GLN A 71 0.47 27.42 3.61
N HIS A 72 0.93 26.53 2.72
CA HIS A 72 2.32 26.12 2.65
C HIS A 72 2.64 25.53 1.27
N PHE A 73 3.85 25.77 0.79
CA PHE A 73 4.41 25.14 -0.40
C PHE A 73 5.87 24.80 -0.14
N CYS A 74 6.27 23.58 -0.49
CA CYS A 74 7.65 23.11 -0.44
C CYS A 74 7.94 22.28 -1.70
N SER A 75 9.11 22.51 -2.31
CA SER A 75 9.56 21.84 -3.55
C SER A 75 10.80 20.98 -3.35
N ASP A 76 11.30 20.87 -2.13
CA ASP A 76 12.68 20.46 -1.88
C ASP A 76 12.77 19.00 -1.43
N TYR A 77 11.68 18.23 -1.61
CA TYR A 77 11.67 16.81 -1.27
C TYR A 77 12.24 16.00 -2.41
N ARG A 78 13.31 15.25 -2.16
CA ARG A 78 13.84 14.28 -3.12
C ARG A 78 13.43 12.86 -2.77
N GLY A 79 13.28 12.02 -3.79
CA GLY A 79 12.99 10.61 -3.60
C GLY A 79 14.07 9.87 -2.82
N VAL A 80 15.34 10.24 -3.05
CA VAL A 80 16.48 9.69 -2.29
C VAL A 80 16.37 9.99 -0.80
N GLU A 81 15.94 11.19 -0.41
CA GLU A 81 15.73 11.56 1.01
C GLU A 81 14.56 10.79 1.61
N THR A 82 13.50 10.62 0.83
CA THR A 82 12.33 9.81 1.22
C THR A 82 12.72 8.34 1.44
N LEU A 83 13.55 7.77 0.55
CA LEU A 83 14.10 6.43 0.71
C LEU A 83 15.01 6.32 1.94
N GLN A 84 15.87 7.30 2.17
CA GLN A 84 16.73 7.35 3.36
C GLN A 84 15.89 7.38 4.63
N PHE A 85 14.84 8.22 4.69
CA PHE A 85 13.91 8.29 5.80
C PHE A 85 13.24 6.94 6.09
N PHE A 86 12.66 6.28 5.08
CA PHE A 86 12.04 4.97 5.27
C PHE A 86 13.05 3.89 5.66
N THR A 87 14.25 3.94 5.11
CA THR A 87 15.34 3.02 5.47
C THR A 87 15.73 3.19 6.93
N GLN A 88 15.90 4.43 7.39
CA GLN A 88 16.19 4.75 8.79
C GLN A 88 15.04 4.34 9.71
N MET A 89 13.78 4.56 9.32
CA MET A 89 12.62 4.15 10.10
C MET A 89 12.63 2.64 10.37
N VAL A 90 12.90 1.83 9.34
CA VAL A 90 12.88 0.36 9.46
C VAL A 90 14.11 -0.16 10.18
N THR A 91 15.29 0.41 9.94
CA THR A 91 16.57 -0.12 10.46
C THR A 91 17.02 0.52 11.78
N GLY A 92 16.61 1.76 12.07
CA GLY A 92 17.03 2.55 13.22
C GLY A 92 16.07 2.50 14.40
N SER A 93 15.06 1.62 14.36
CA SER A 93 14.03 1.57 15.40
C SER A 93 14.57 1.00 16.72
N VAL A 94 14.61 1.85 17.75
CA VAL A 94 14.95 1.49 19.13
C VAL A 94 13.68 1.52 19.97
N VAL A 95 13.48 0.49 20.79
CA VAL A 95 12.37 0.37 21.74
C VAL A 95 12.95 0.31 23.14
N GLN A 96 12.41 1.13 24.04
CA GLN A 96 12.71 1.04 25.47
C GLN A 96 11.69 0.12 26.12
N TYR A 97 12.19 -0.88 26.84
CA TYR A 97 11.36 -1.73 27.69
C TYR A 97 12.00 -1.81 29.07
N ARG A 98 11.26 -1.34 30.09
CA ARG A 98 11.79 -1.09 31.44
C ARG A 98 13.00 -0.14 31.38
N LYS A 99 14.16 -0.53 31.93
CA LYS A 99 15.41 0.24 31.94
C LYS A 99 16.41 -0.22 30.86
N LYS A 100 15.94 -0.93 29.83
CA LYS A 100 16.79 -1.47 28.75
C LYS A 100 16.30 -0.98 27.39
N PHE A 101 17.26 -0.72 26.50
CA PHE A 101 17.02 -0.35 25.12
C PHE A 101 17.30 -1.54 24.20
N TYR A 102 16.42 -1.75 23.24
CA TYR A 102 16.50 -2.83 22.27
C TYR A 102 16.37 -2.26 20.88
N ARG A 103 17.21 -2.72 19.94
CA ARG A 103 17.05 -2.41 18.53
C ARG A 103 16.17 -3.46 17.87
N ARG A 104 15.15 -3.03 17.14
CA ARG A 104 14.34 -3.92 16.31
C ARG A 104 15.18 -4.32 15.09
N CYS A 105 15.46 -5.60 14.94
CA CYS A 105 16.23 -6.14 13.81
C CYS A 105 15.35 -6.76 12.72
N ARG A 106 14.06 -6.98 12.97
CA ARG A 106 13.12 -7.61 12.04
C ARG A 106 11.78 -6.90 12.04
N GLY A 107 11.21 -6.75 10.85
CA GLY A 107 9.89 -6.17 10.62
C GLY A 107 9.86 -4.63 10.66
N ILE A 108 8.67 -4.10 10.40
CA ILE A 108 8.39 -2.67 10.38
C ILE A 108 7.91 -2.24 11.79
N PRO A 109 8.28 -1.05 12.30
CA PRO A 109 7.82 -0.61 13.61
C PRO A 109 6.30 -0.52 13.74
N GLN A 110 5.69 -1.24 14.69
CA GLN A 110 4.25 -1.10 14.95
C GLN A 110 3.95 0.25 15.64
N GLY A 111 2.78 0.84 15.34
CA GLY A 111 2.34 2.12 15.89
C GLY A 111 2.79 3.36 15.11
N SER A 112 3.64 3.22 14.09
CA SER A 112 3.89 4.29 13.13
C SER A 112 2.77 4.36 12.09
N ILE A 113 2.33 5.58 11.77
CA ILE A 113 1.33 5.84 10.74
C ILE A 113 1.76 5.32 9.35
N MET A 114 3.07 5.18 9.12
CA MET A 114 3.63 4.73 7.84
C MET A 114 3.76 3.21 7.73
N SER A 115 3.56 2.47 8.82
CA SER A 115 3.85 1.04 8.85
C SER A 115 2.92 0.23 7.96
N SER A 116 1.63 0.59 7.95
CA SER A 116 0.65 -0.03 7.04
C SER A 116 1.00 0.25 5.58
N LEU A 117 1.44 1.48 5.26
CA LEU A 117 1.84 1.84 3.90
C LEU A 117 3.09 1.07 3.45
N LEU A 118 4.12 0.99 4.31
CA LEU A 118 5.34 0.23 4.03
C LEU A 118 5.05 -1.27 3.90
N CYS A 119 4.14 -1.81 4.71
CA CYS A 119 3.66 -3.19 4.58
C CYS A 119 3.00 -3.39 3.21
N CYS A 120 2.08 -2.49 2.85
CA CYS A 120 1.40 -2.53 1.55
C CYS A 120 2.34 -2.40 0.36
N LEU A 121 3.39 -1.58 0.45
CA LEU A 121 4.43 -1.46 -0.58
C LEU A 121 5.26 -2.76 -0.67
N CYS A 122 5.62 -3.35 0.47
CA CYS A 122 6.40 -4.58 0.53
C CYS A 122 5.64 -5.75 -0.12
N TYR A 123 4.40 -6.00 0.31
CA TYR A 123 3.59 -7.06 -0.26
C TYR A 123 3.04 -6.72 -1.65
N GLY A 124 2.83 -5.45 -1.98
CA GLY A 124 2.53 -5.03 -3.35
C GLY A 124 3.64 -5.38 -4.33
N HIS A 125 4.90 -5.26 -3.91
CA HIS A 125 6.04 -5.75 -4.69
C HIS A 125 6.05 -7.27 -4.80
N MET A 126 5.81 -7.98 -3.69
CA MET A 126 5.71 -9.45 -3.68
C MET A 126 4.66 -9.95 -4.66
N GLU A 127 3.46 -9.36 -4.65
CA GLU A 127 2.35 -9.71 -5.54
C GLU A 127 2.72 -9.54 -7.01
N ARG A 128 3.37 -8.43 -7.36
CA ARG A 128 3.85 -8.18 -8.72
C ARG A 128 4.92 -9.18 -9.16
N VAL A 129 5.75 -9.66 -8.25
CA VAL A 129 6.83 -10.61 -8.56
C VAL A 129 6.29 -12.04 -8.64
N LEU A 130 5.44 -12.46 -7.71
CA LEU A 130 5.00 -13.86 -7.57
C LEU A 130 3.68 -14.17 -8.27
N PHE A 131 2.75 -13.20 -8.33
CA PHE A 131 1.35 -13.44 -8.73
C PHE A 131 0.94 -12.62 -9.96
N LYS A 132 1.91 -12.12 -10.75
CA LYS A 132 1.65 -11.33 -11.98
C LYS A 132 0.66 -12.00 -12.93
N THR A 133 0.74 -13.32 -13.06
CA THR A 133 -0.10 -14.11 -13.97
C THR A 133 -1.50 -14.36 -13.44
N MET A 134 -1.72 -14.26 -12.12
CA MET A 134 -3.02 -14.50 -11.49
C MET A 134 -4.04 -13.42 -11.89
N SER A 135 -3.59 -12.17 -12.08
CA SER A 135 -4.40 -11.06 -12.57
C SER A 135 -4.66 -11.11 -14.09
N ALA A 136 -3.92 -11.91 -14.85
CA ALA A 136 -4.08 -12.01 -16.31
C ALA A 136 -5.21 -12.96 -16.72
N THR A 137 -5.67 -13.79 -15.79
CA THR A 137 -6.81 -14.70 -16.00
C THR A 137 -8.04 -14.10 -15.33
N LYS A 138 -9.24 -14.69 -15.54
CA LYS A 138 -10.51 -14.21 -14.95
C LYS A 138 -10.59 -14.31 -13.41
N GLY A 139 -9.44 -14.30 -12.72
CA GLY A 139 -9.34 -14.28 -11.27
C GLY A 139 -9.18 -12.86 -10.71
N CYS A 140 -9.42 -12.73 -9.41
CA CYS A 140 -9.30 -11.51 -8.63
C CYS A 140 -8.46 -11.82 -7.39
N LEU A 141 -7.30 -11.17 -7.26
CA LEU A 141 -6.47 -11.18 -6.07
C LEU A 141 -6.72 -9.88 -5.30
N MET A 142 -7.15 -10.01 -4.05
CA MET A 142 -7.40 -8.92 -3.12
C MET A 142 -6.50 -9.07 -1.91
N ARG A 143 -6.09 -7.93 -1.34
CA ARG A 143 -5.32 -7.89 -0.10
C ARG A 143 -5.69 -6.71 0.77
N LEU A 144 -5.84 -6.96 2.06
CA LEU A 144 -5.93 -5.95 3.09
C LEU A 144 -4.75 -6.13 4.05
N VAL A 145 -3.73 -5.29 3.93
CA VAL A 145 -2.49 -5.39 4.70
C VAL A 145 -1.85 -6.78 4.57
N ASP A 146 -2.07 -7.69 5.52
CA ASP A 146 -1.56 -9.06 5.61
C ASP A 146 -2.61 -10.14 5.29
N ASP A 147 -3.88 -9.78 5.12
CA ASP A 147 -4.94 -10.70 4.73
C ASP A 147 -5.08 -10.78 3.20
N PHE A 148 -4.95 -11.98 2.64
CA PHE A 148 -5.05 -12.23 1.20
C PHE A 148 -6.31 -13.02 0.85
N LEU A 149 -6.93 -12.69 -0.29
CA LEU A 149 -8.05 -13.42 -0.87
C LEU A 149 -7.84 -13.58 -2.37
N LEU A 150 -7.86 -14.83 -2.85
CA LEU A 150 -7.85 -15.15 -4.28
C LEU A 150 -9.19 -15.77 -4.68
N ILE A 151 -9.86 -15.16 -5.64
CA ILE A 151 -11.05 -15.70 -6.29
C ILE A 151 -10.66 -16.05 -7.72
N THR A 152 -10.78 -17.31 -8.14
CA THR A 152 -10.42 -17.71 -9.50
C THR A 152 -11.25 -18.90 -9.98
N PRO A 153 -11.66 -18.92 -11.26
CA PRO A 153 -12.27 -20.11 -11.85
C PRO A 153 -11.24 -21.21 -12.18
N ASP A 154 -9.94 -20.91 -12.13
CA ASP A 154 -8.86 -21.86 -12.41
C ASP A 154 -8.34 -22.47 -11.10
N GLN A 155 -8.75 -23.71 -10.84
CA GLN A 155 -8.32 -24.44 -9.63
C GLN A 155 -6.79 -24.63 -9.56
N ARG A 156 -6.07 -24.70 -10.69
CA ARG A 156 -4.61 -24.85 -10.68
C ARG A 156 -3.95 -23.62 -10.09
N GLN A 157 -4.47 -22.44 -10.42
CA GLN A 157 -4.00 -21.17 -9.85
C GLN A 157 -4.27 -21.10 -8.34
N ALA A 158 -5.44 -21.54 -7.89
CA ALA A 158 -5.76 -21.60 -6.47
C ALA A 158 -4.78 -22.50 -5.70
N HIS A 159 -4.44 -23.67 -6.26
CA HIS A 159 -3.40 -24.55 -5.71
C HIS A 159 -2.02 -23.90 -5.68
N THR A 160 -1.59 -23.27 -6.77
CA THR A 160 -0.29 -22.57 -6.82
C THR A 160 -0.22 -21.46 -5.78
N PHE A 161 -1.27 -20.63 -5.68
CA PHE A 161 -1.35 -19.54 -4.71
C PHE A 161 -1.26 -20.05 -3.27
N LEU A 162 -2.09 -21.04 -2.92
CA LEU A 162 -2.07 -21.70 -1.62
C LEU A 162 -0.67 -22.24 -1.29
N LYS A 163 0.02 -22.81 -2.29
CA LYS A 163 1.31 -23.49 -2.10
C LYS A 163 2.41 -22.49 -1.82
N THR A 164 2.43 -21.42 -2.59
CA THR A 164 3.37 -20.31 -2.40
C THR A 164 3.20 -19.68 -1.03
N LEU A 165 1.96 -19.45 -0.58
CA LEU A 165 1.68 -18.85 0.72
C LEU A 165 2.03 -19.78 1.90
N LEU A 166 1.66 -21.06 1.84
CA LEU A 166 1.97 -22.03 2.90
C LEU A 166 3.47 -22.35 3.00
N ALA A 167 4.20 -22.33 1.89
CA ALA A 167 5.66 -22.42 1.90
C ALA A 167 6.33 -21.19 2.56
N GLY A 168 5.60 -20.08 2.69
CA GLY A 168 6.11 -18.79 3.12
C GLY A 168 6.96 -18.11 2.05
N VAL A 169 7.22 -16.82 2.26
CA VAL A 169 8.10 -16.04 1.39
C VAL A 169 9.13 -15.28 2.24
N PRO A 170 10.25 -15.94 2.63
CA PRO A 170 11.21 -15.38 3.58
C PRO A 170 11.78 -14.01 3.18
N GLN A 171 11.95 -13.76 1.88
CA GLN A 171 12.45 -12.48 1.34
C GLN A 171 11.55 -11.28 1.69
N TYR A 172 10.25 -11.54 1.93
CA TYR A 172 9.27 -10.53 2.34
C TYR A 172 8.84 -10.68 3.81
N GLY A 173 9.43 -11.64 4.54
CA GLY A 173 9.02 -11.96 5.90
C GLY A 173 7.62 -12.57 6.01
N LEU A 174 7.05 -13.07 4.91
CA LEU A 174 5.71 -13.65 4.90
C LEU A 174 5.74 -15.07 5.45
N VAL A 175 4.97 -15.31 6.50
CA VAL A 175 4.70 -16.62 7.09
C VAL A 175 3.21 -16.70 7.37
N VAL A 176 2.54 -17.67 6.77
CA VAL A 176 1.10 -17.87 6.95
C VAL A 176 0.84 -18.75 8.16
N ASN A 177 -0.20 -18.44 8.93
CA ASN A 177 -0.74 -19.34 9.93
C ASN A 177 -1.69 -20.35 9.25
N PRO A 178 -1.33 -21.64 9.15
CA PRO A 178 -2.15 -22.64 8.45
C PRO A 178 -3.57 -22.74 8.98
N GLN A 179 -3.75 -22.59 10.30
CA GLN A 179 -5.06 -22.67 10.97
C GLN A 179 -6.01 -21.52 10.61
N LYS A 180 -5.49 -20.45 9.99
CA LYS A 180 -6.31 -19.35 9.49
C LYS A 180 -6.56 -19.45 7.98
N VAL A 181 -5.99 -20.45 7.32
CA VAL A 181 -6.17 -20.64 5.89
C VAL A 181 -7.49 -21.35 5.65
N VAL A 182 -8.26 -20.79 4.74
CA VAL A 182 -9.57 -21.29 4.33
C VAL A 182 -9.55 -21.48 2.82
N VAL A 183 -10.12 -22.59 2.35
CA VAL A 183 -10.32 -22.86 0.91
C VAL A 183 -11.70 -23.48 0.69
N ASN A 184 -12.22 -23.44 -0.54
CA ASN A 184 -13.49 -24.08 -0.91
C ASN A 184 -13.32 -25.08 -2.07
N PHE A 185 -12.12 -25.63 -2.25
CA PHE A 185 -11.79 -26.58 -3.30
C PHE A 185 -11.04 -27.79 -2.72
N PRO A 186 -11.09 -28.96 -3.39
CA PRO A 186 -10.39 -30.16 -2.94
C PRO A 186 -8.88 -29.94 -2.82
N ILE A 187 -8.30 -30.26 -1.66
CA ILE A 187 -6.85 -30.30 -1.44
C ILE A 187 -6.38 -31.76 -1.59
N PRO A 188 -5.38 -32.06 -2.45
CA PRO A 188 -4.81 -33.40 -2.53
C PRO A 188 -4.15 -33.81 -1.20
N GLU A 189 -4.17 -35.08 -0.84
CA GLU A 189 -3.61 -35.57 0.43
C GLU A 189 -2.09 -35.29 0.59
N ARG A 190 -1.34 -35.12 -0.51
CA ARG A 190 0.10 -34.79 -0.49
C ARG A 190 0.38 -33.69 -1.53
N PRO A 191 1.24 -32.68 -1.26
CA PRO A 191 2.17 -32.49 -0.14
C PRO A 191 1.59 -31.74 1.08
N TRP A 192 0.26 -31.67 1.22
CA TRP A 192 -0.41 -30.80 2.20
C TRP A 192 -0.68 -31.47 3.55
N SER A 193 -0.29 -32.74 3.72
CA SER A 193 -0.54 -33.60 4.90
C SER A 193 0.07 -33.13 6.24
N GLY A 194 0.53 -31.88 6.34
CA GLY A 194 1.05 -31.28 7.56
C GLY A 194 0.48 -29.90 7.89
N PHE A 195 -0.44 -29.38 7.08
CA PHE A 195 -1.07 -28.08 7.29
C PHE A 195 -2.54 -28.26 7.64
N ASP A 196 -2.95 -27.73 8.80
CA ASP A 196 -4.34 -27.74 9.26
C ASP A 196 -5.12 -26.62 8.56
N VAL A 197 -5.49 -26.85 7.30
CA VAL A 197 -6.23 -25.90 6.45
C VAL A 197 -7.72 -26.21 6.51
N HIS A 198 -8.55 -25.18 6.68
CA HIS A 198 -10.00 -25.34 6.72
C HIS A 198 -10.59 -25.41 5.31
N VAL A 199 -11.23 -26.52 4.97
CA VAL A 199 -11.95 -26.71 3.71
C VAL A 199 -13.44 -26.46 3.91
N LEU A 200 -13.96 -25.43 3.27
CA LEU A 200 -15.38 -25.08 3.20
C LEU A 200 -16.08 -25.82 2.04
N PRO A 201 -17.43 -25.89 2.07
CA PRO A 201 -18.21 -26.37 0.93
C PRO A 201 -17.91 -25.58 -0.35
N SER A 202 -18.03 -26.23 -1.52
CA SER A 202 -17.77 -25.60 -2.81
C SER A 202 -18.60 -24.34 -3.07
N HIS A 203 -19.84 -24.33 -2.56
CA HIS A 203 -20.76 -23.21 -2.60
C HIS A 203 -21.03 -22.72 -1.17
N CYS A 204 -20.35 -21.65 -0.78
CA CYS A 204 -20.51 -21.03 0.53
C CYS A 204 -20.29 -19.53 0.45
N LEU A 205 -20.74 -18.81 1.48
CA LEU A 205 -20.20 -17.48 1.76
C LEU A 205 -18.76 -17.65 2.24
N PHE A 206 -17.84 -16.93 1.62
CA PHE A 206 -16.42 -17.00 1.96
C PHE A 206 -16.06 -15.88 2.94
N PRO A 207 -15.59 -16.20 4.16
CA PRO A 207 -15.26 -15.17 5.14
C PRO A 207 -13.97 -14.43 4.75
N TRP A 208 -13.97 -13.09 4.87
CA TRP A 208 -12.76 -12.28 4.65
C TRP A 208 -12.84 -10.96 5.43
N CYS A 209 -11.80 -10.69 6.24
CA CYS A 209 -11.56 -9.43 6.95
C CYS A 209 -12.63 -8.91 7.94
N GLY A 210 -13.54 -9.77 8.41
CA GLY A 210 -14.59 -9.42 9.39
C GLY A 210 -15.93 -9.16 8.72
#